data_AF-A0A947KEN0-F1
#
_entry.id   AF-A0A947KEN0-F1
#
_cell.length_a   1.000
_cell.length_b   1.000
_cell.length_c   1.000
_cell.angle_alpha   90.00
_cell.angle_beta   90.00
_cell.angle_gamma   90.00
#
_symmetry.space_group_name_H-M   'P 1'
#
loop_
_entity.id
_entity.type
_entity.pdbx_description
1 polymer ?
#
loop_
_entity_poly.entity_id
_entity_poly.type
_entity_poly.pdbx_seq_one_letter_code
_entity_poly.pdbx_strand_id
1 'polypeptide(L)'
;MLKKVIIVFFLLQIFVFAQYERPGSNSAQFLKIAVSPRAAGMGDSYISVTDGAEATHYNAAALAWIKNGDVTFSHTEWFAGINHEFASAAKTFERLGTFALSYTGLHTDEMKVRTPLQPDGTGETFYAGSYRIGLSYSRFLTDRVTFGTTINYINISLYSDFSADAVAIDIATLYVTKFRNFRFGMKISNFGSEIQFVNESYPLPTNFTFGLSVNAIDGDRNKLLVSITAIKPNDVQPLGLIGTEWNYQNILFLRTGYRINHKVAKYSFGGGIKKNIGKHIFHFDYAYSDFSLLGGSHCFGVRLVF
;
A
#
# COMPACT_ATOMS: atom_id res chain seq x y z
N MET A 1 7.39 -38.75 8.90
CA MET A 1 7.00 -37.34 9.10
C MET A 1 6.85 -36.58 7.78
N LEU A 2 7.79 -36.69 6.83
CA LEU A 2 7.75 -35.95 5.55
C LEU A 2 6.44 -36.15 4.73
N LYS A 3 5.93 -37.38 4.61
CA LYS A 3 4.65 -37.66 3.91
C LYS A 3 3.44 -36.94 4.54
N LYS A 4 3.38 -36.83 5.87
CA LYS A 4 2.29 -36.12 6.56
C LYS A 4 2.37 -34.60 6.35
N VAL A 5 3.58 -34.05 6.34
CA VAL A 5 3.82 -32.62 6.03
C VAL A 5 3.44 -32.29 4.59
N ILE A 6 3.77 -33.16 3.64
CA ILE A 6 3.38 -33.00 2.22
C ILE A 6 1.86 -33.03 2.07
N ILE A 7 1.17 -33.97 2.72
CA ILE A 7 -0.31 -34.04 2.67
C ILE A 7 -0.95 -32.79 3.28
N VAL A 8 -0.44 -32.31 4.42
CA VAL A 8 -0.94 -31.06 5.03
C VAL A 8 -0.68 -29.86 4.13
N PHE A 9 0.47 -29.78 3.46
CA PHE A 9 0.78 -28.72 2.51
C PHE A 9 -0.17 -28.73 1.30
N PHE A 10 -0.45 -29.91 0.72
CA PHE A 10 -1.41 -30.05 -0.37
C PHE A 10 -2.86 -29.74 0.06
N LEU A 11 -3.28 -30.16 1.25
CA LEU A 11 -4.60 -29.83 1.79
C LEU A 11 -4.75 -28.32 2.05
N LEU A 12 -3.69 -27.66 2.53
CA LEU A 12 -3.68 -26.21 2.75
C LEU A 12 -3.90 -25.44 1.43
N GLN A 13 -3.31 -25.92 0.33
CA GLN A 13 -3.51 -25.31 -0.99
C GLN A 13 -4.98 -25.42 -1.43
N ILE A 14 -5.63 -26.56 -1.24
CA ILE A 14 -7.04 -26.75 -1.62
C ILE A 14 -7.93 -25.72 -0.89
N PHE A 15 -7.73 -25.50 0.41
CA PHE A 15 -8.52 -24.49 1.16
C PHE A 15 -8.22 -23.04 0.74
N VAL A 16 -6.99 -22.73 0.32
CA VAL A 16 -6.61 -21.38 -0.12
C VAL A 16 -7.19 -21.06 -1.52
N PHE A 17 -7.34 -22.07 -2.38
CA PHE A 17 -7.86 -21.91 -3.75
C PHE A 17 -9.36 -22.23 -3.92
N ALA A 18 -10.03 -22.82 -2.92
CA ALA A 18 -11.44 -23.25 -3.00
C ALA A 18 -12.50 -22.16 -2.69
N GLN A 19 -12.17 -20.86 -2.78
CA GLN A 19 -13.15 -19.79 -2.57
C GLN A 19 -13.79 -19.31 -3.88
N TYR A 20 -15.09 -19.05 -3.81
CA TYR A 20 -15.89 -18.47 -4.89
C TYR A 20 -15.49 -17.01 -5.13
N GLU A 21 -15.13 -16.66 -6.36
CA GLU A 21 -14.83 -15.28 -6.74
C GLU A 21 -16.10 -14.43 -6.73
N ARG A 22 -16.01 -13.24 -6.12
CA ARG A 22 -17.08 -12.24 -6.07
C ARG A 22 -16.52 -10.87 -6.46
N PRO A 23 -15.96 -10.72 -7.67
CA PRO A 23 -15.43 -9.43 -8.11
C PRO A 23 -16.52 -8.37 -8.02
N GLY A 24 -16.21 -7.24 -7.38
CA GLY A 24 -17.16 -6.14 -7.19
C GLY A 24 -18.06 -6.26 -5.97
N SER A 25 -17.90 -7.27 -5.09
CA SER A 25 -18.70 -7.39 -3.87
C SER A 25 -18.20 -6.52 -2.69
N ASN A 26 -17.14 -5.74 -2.88
CA ASN A 26 -16.53 -4.90 -1.84
C ASN A 26 -16.63 -3.42 -2.21
N SER A 27 -16.74 -2.56 -1.19
CA SER A 27 -16.67 -1.10 -1.36
C SER A 27 -15.23 -0.57 -1.15
N ALA A 28 -15.05 0.76 -1.13
CA ALA A 28 -13.79 1.44 -0.81
C ALA A 28 -12.56 0.96 -1.62
N GLN A 29 -12.73 0.75 -2.93
CA GLN A 29 -11.67 0.19 -3.80
C GLN A 29 -10.41 1.08 -3.87
N PHE A 30 -10.53 2.38 -3.57
CA PHE A 30 -9.38 3.30 -3.50
C PHE A 30 -8.30 2.85 -2.51
N LEU A 31 -8.68 2.06 -1.49
CA LEU A 31 -7.75 1.49 -0.51
C LEU A 31 -6.75 0.49 -1.11
N LYS A 32 -7.00 0.01 -2.34
CA LYS A 32 -6.10 -0.91 -3.07
C LYS A 32 -5.08 -0.18 -3.94
N ILE A 33 -5.20 1.14 -4.10
CA ILE A 33 -4.29 1.95 -4.92
C ILE A 33 -2.99 2.19 -4.16
N ALA A 34 -1.87 2.06 -4.86
CA ALA A 34 -0.55 2.31 -4.30
C ALA A 34 -0.41 3.77 -3.82
N VAL A 35 0.17 3.94 -2.63
CA VAL A 35 0.38 5.26 -2.00
C VAL A 35 1.86 5.68 -1.98
N SER A 36 2.75 4.89 -2.56
CA SER A 36 4.19 5.17 -2.56
C SER A 36 4.76 4.91 -3.94
N PRO A 37 5.53 5.84 -4.52
CA PRO A 37 6.18 5.59 -5.80
C PRO A 37 7.19 4.44 -5.69
N ARG A 38 7.89 4.32 -4.55
CA ARG A 38 8.81 3.20 -4.33
C ARG A 38 8.08 1.86 -4.37
N ALA A 39 6.93 1.75 -3.71
CA ALA A 39 6.11 0.55 -3.74
C ALA A 39 5.51 0.29 -5.14
N ALA A 40 4.95 1.32 -5.76
CA ALA A 40 4.35 1.23 -7.10
C ALA A 40 5.38 0.76 -8.14
N GLY A 41 6.61 1.31 -8.11
CA GLY A 41 7.71 0.92 -8.98
C GLY A 41 8.23 -0.51 -8.75
N MET A 42 7.93 -1.11 -7.60
CA MET A 42 8.21 -2.52 -7.26
C MET A 42 6.99 -3.44 -7.46
N GLY A 43 5.95 -2.95 -8.14
CA GLY A 43 4.75 -3.74 -8.44
C GLY A 43 3.94 -4.05 -7.18
N ASP A 44 4.00 -3.18 -6.18
CA ASP A 44 3.39 -3.32 -4.85
C ASP A 44 3.92 -4.49 -4.01
N SER A 45 5.02 -5.13 -4.43
CA SER A 45 5.71 -6.14 -3.63
C SER A 45 6.52 -5.48 -2.50
N TYR A 46 5.81 -4.89 -1.54
CA TYR A 46 6.40 -3.95 -0.60
C TYR A 46 6.22 -4.31 0.88
N ILE A 47 5.34 -5.24 1.24
CA ILE A 47 5.00 -5.59 2.64
C ILE A 47 6.20 -5.88 3.56
N SER A 48 7.24 -6.54 3.04
CA SER A 48 8.46 -6.90 3.78
C SER A 48 9.60 -5.91 3.55
N VAL A 49 9.50 -5.05 2.53
CA VAL A 49 10.50 -4.05 2.13
C VAL A 49 10.25 -2.70 2.81
N THR A 50 8.98 -2.43 3.11
CA THR A 50 8.45 -1.22 3.72
C THR A 50 9.38 -0.63 4.81
N ASP A 51 9.55 0.68 4.75
CA ASP A 51 10.21 1.50 5.77
C ASP A 51 9.60 2.91 5.80
N GLY A 52 9.92 3.71 6.83
CA GLY A 52 9.47 5.10 6.93
C GLY A 52 7.98 5.31 7.20
N ALA A 53 7.52 6.55 7.04
CA ALA A 53 6.15 6.93 7.35
C ALA A 53 5.11 6.29 6.41
N GLU A 54 5.49 5.91 5.19
CA GLU A 54 4.63 5.16 4.25
C GLU A 54 4.25 3.76 4.77
N ALA A 55 4.93 3.28 5.81
CA ALA A 55 4.60 2.04 6.48
C ALA A 55 3.20 2.00 7.08
N THR A 56 2.58 3.15 7.36
CA THR A 56 1.19 3.24 7.81
C THR A 56 0.21 2.56 6.84
N HIS A 57 0.47 2.62 5.53
CA HIS A 57 -0.36 1.96 4.53
C HIS A 57 0.07 0.50 4.30
N TYR A 58 1.36 0.20 4.17
CA TYR A 58 1.81 -1.12 3.75
C TYR A 58 2.03 -2.10 4.91
N ASN A 59 2.82 -1.74 5.92
CA ASN A 59 3.11 -2.60 7.08
C ASN A 59 3.48 -1.75 8.30
N ALA A 60 2.51 -1.47 9.17
CA ALA A 60 2.73 -0.63 10.35
C ALA A 60 3.84 -1.16 11.27
N ALA A 61 4.17 -2.46 11.24
CA ALA A 61 5.28 -3.01 12.03
C ALA A 61 6.65 -2.46 11.63
N ALA A 62 6.80 -1.93 10.41
CA ALA A 62 8.04 -1.29 9.97
C ALA A 62 8.27 0.09 10.63
N LEU A 63 7.22 0.74 11.16
CA LEU A 63 7.33 2.03 11.84
C LEU A 63 8.28 1.96 13.04
N ALA A 64 8.32 0.84 13.78
CA ALA A 64 9.23 0.66 14.90
C ALA A 64 10.72 0.86 14.55
N TRP A 65 11.11 0.71 13.29
CA TRP A 65 12.49 0.90 12.83
C TRP A 65 12.86 2.37 12.55
N ILE A 66 11.90 3.29 12.63
CA ILE A 66 12.15 4.73 12.51
C ILE A 66 12.90 5.19 13.76
N LYS A 67 14.01 5.91 13.57
CA LYS A 67 14.86 6.35 14.68
C LYS A 67 14.31 7.56 15.42
N ASN A 68 13.84 8.57 14.67
CA ASN A 68 13.44 9.86 15.23
C ASN A 68 12.10 10.31 14.64
N GLY A 69 12.09 10.71 13.38
CA GLY A 69 10.87 11.07 12.67
C GLY A 69 11.00 10.86 11.17
N ASP A 70 9.86 10.71 10.52
CA ASP A 70 9.76 10.48 9.08
C ASP A 70 8.45 11.10 8.59
N VAL A 71 8.49 11.83 7.49
CA VAL A 71 7.32 12.41 6.85
C VAL A 71 7.38 12.10 5.36
N THR A 72 6.27 11.69 4.78
CA THR A 72 6.17 11.38 3.36
C THR A 72 4.89 11.97 2.78
N PHE A 73 4.98 12.36 1.51
CA PHE A 73 3.87 12.81 0.69
C PHE A 73 3.98 12.17 -0.69
N SER A 74 2.86 11.79 -1.27
CA SER A 74 2.82 11.35 -2.66
C SER A 74 1.53 11.75 -3.34
N HIS A 75 1.67 12.03 -4.62
CA HIS A 75 0.59 12.30 -5.54
C HIS A 75 0.62 11.26 -6.65
N THR A 76 -0.54 10.65 -6.92
CA THR A 76 -0.71 9.71 -8.02
C THR A 76 -1.76 10.25 -8.97
N GLU A 77 -1.33 10.52 -10.20
CA GLU A 77 -2.21 10.74 -11.34
C GLU A 77 -2.81 9.38 -11.72
N TRP A 78 -4.11 9.26 -11.48
CA TRP A 78 -4.89 8.09 -11.81
C TRP A 78 -5.69 8.35 -13.10
N PHE A 79 -6.22 7.28 -13.69
CA PHE A 79 -6.94 7.40 -14.95
C PHE A 79 -8.19 8.27 -14.82
N ALA A 80 -8.63 8.84 -15.95
CA ALA A 80 -9.85 9.65 -16.05
C ALA A 80 -9.85 10.92 -15.17
N GLY A 81 -8.69 11.54 -14.94
CA GLY A 81 -8.59 12.78 -14.16
C GLY A 81 -8.85 12.58 -12.67
N ILE A 82 -8.67 11.35 -12.18
CA ILE A 82 -8.76 11.01 -10.77
C ILE A 82 -7.39 11.25 -10.13
N ASN A 83 -7.38 11.93 -9.00
CA ASN A 83 -6.18 12.20 -8.22
C ASN A 83 -6.20 11.34 -6.96
N HIS A 84 -5.06 10.78 -6.61
CA HIS A 84 -4.89 9.98 -5.39
C HIS A 84 -3.72 10.50 -4.57
N GLU A 85 -4.04 10.98 -3.37
CA GLU A 85 -3.10 11.66 -2.48
C GLU A 85 -2.78 10.80 -1.27
N PHE A 86 -1.54 10.86 -0.82
CA PHE A 86 -1.13 10.27 0.43
C PHE A 86 -0.18 11.17 1.20
N ALA A 87 -0.42 11.26 2.50
CA ALA A 87 0.47 11.94 3.44
C ALA A 87 0.60 11.09 4.70
N SER A 88 1.80 11.01 5.26
CA SER A 88 2.00 10.31 6.52
C SER A 88 3.15 10.92 7.30
N ALA A 89 3.00 10.99 8.61
CA ALA A 89 4.00 11.48 9.53
C ALA A 89 4.15 10.50 10.69
N ALA A 90 5.39 10.11 10.99
CA ALA A 90 5.73 9.16 12.04
C ALA A 90 6.75 9.78 13.00
N LYS A 91 6.59 9.49 14.29
CA LYS A 91 7.48 9.93 15.36
C LYS A 91 7.75 8.79 16.33
N THR A 92 9.03 8.58 16.62
CA THR A 92 9.49 7.57 17.58
C THR A 92 9.73 8.20 18.94
N PHE A 93 9.20 7.56 19.98
CA PHE A 93 9.44 7.88 21.37
C PHE A 93 10.10 6.66 22.03
N GLU A 94 11.35 6.80 22.48
CA GLU A 94 12.23 5.68 22.88
C GLU A 94 11.56 4.63 23.79
N ARG A 95 10.74 5.06 24.76
CA ARG A 95 10.09 4.15 25.72
C ARG A 95 8.69 3.69 25.31
N LEU A 96 8.01 4.45 24.45
CA LEU A 96 6.59 4.22 24.13
C LEU A 96 6.43 3.45 22.82
N GLY A 97 7.34 3.61 21.87
CA GLY A 97 7.24 3.06 20.52
C GLY A 97 7.09 4.17 19.48
N THR A 98 6.62 3.81 18.30
CA THR A 98 6.42 4.75 17.19
C THR A 98 4.94 4.97 16.98
N PHE A 99 4.54 6.24 16.90
CA PHE A 99 3.19 6.65 16.52
C PHE A 99 3.25 7.29 15.14
N ALA A 100 2.21 7.10 14.35
CA ALA A 100 2.10 7.74 13.05
C ALA A 100 0.65 8.12 12.73
N LEU A 101 0.48 9.19 11.98
CA LEU A 101 -0.79 9.63 11.41
C LEU A 101 -0.66 9.55 9.89
N SER A 102 -1.71 9.07 9.22
CA SER A 102 -1.76 8.98 7.77
C SER A 102 -3.09 9.49 7.22
N TYR A 103 -3.02 10.02 6.01
CA TYR A 103 -4.15 10.44 5.19
C TYR A 103 -3.99 9.80 3.82
N THR A 104 -5.09 9.29 3.27
CA THR A 104 -5.19 8.82 1.89
C THR A 104 -6.45 9.42 1.29
N GLY A 105 -6.35 10.14 0.18
CA GLY A 105 -7.47 10.77 -0.50
C GLY A 105 -7.59 10.28 -1.93
N LEU A 106 -8.81 10.10 -2.41
CA LEU A 106 -9.13 9.92 -3.82
C LEU A 106 -10.15 11.00 -4.18
N HIS A 107 -9.87 11.81 -5.20
CA HIS A 107 -10.83 12.83 -5.63
C HIS A 107 -10.76 13.08 -7.13
N THR A 108 -11.83 13.65 -7.65
CA THR A 108 -11.89 14.15 -9.03
C THR A 108 -11.79 15.66 -9.05
N ASP A 109 -11.52 16.21 -10.23
CA ASP A 109 -11.84 17.61 -10.51
C ASP A 109 -13.37 17.82 -10.54
N GLU A 110 -13.77 19.08 -10.69
CA GLU A 110 -15.17 19.47 -10.82
C GLU A 110 -15.80 18.84 -12.07
N MET A 111 -16.95 18.17 -11.88
CA MET A 111 -17.72 17.57 -12.96
C MET A 111 -19.06 18.28 -13.13
N LYS A 112 -19.45 18.50 -14.40
CA LYS A 112 -20.77 19.03 -14.74
C LYS A 112 -21.84 17.94 -14.58
N VAL A 113 -22.95 18.30 -13.94
CA VAL A 113 -24.17 17.48 -13.96
C VAL A 113 -24.79 17.55 -15.34
N ARG A 114 -25.13 16.40 -15.93
CA ARG A 114 -25.73 16.29 -17.26
C ARG A 114 -26.99 15.43 -17.20
N THR A 115 -28.00 15.81 -17.96
CA THR A 115 -29.22 15.02 -18.16
C THR A 115 -29.41 14.74 -19.65
N PRO A 116 -30.24 13.76 -20.04
CA PRO A 116 -30.56 13.55 -21.44
C PRO A 116 -31.12 14.81 -22.15
N LEU A 117 -31.75 15.72 -21.40
CA LEU A 117 -32.28 16.99 -21.90
C LEU A 117 -31.24 18.12 -21.91
N GLN A 118 -30.18 18.02 -21.11
CA GLN A 118 -29.11 19.01 -20.99
C GLN A 118 -27.74 18.32 -21.05
N PRO A 119 -27.31 17.82 -22.24
CA PRO A 119 -26.05 17.09 -22.39
C PRO A 119 -24.80 17.96 -22.19
N ASP A 120 -24.91 19.27 -22.40
CA ASP A 120 -23.80 20.22 -22.21
C ASP A 120 -23.62 20.69 -20.76
N GLY A 121 -24.58 20.35 -19.89
CA GLY A 121 -24.60 20.66 -18.46
C GLY A 121 -25.91 21.30 -18.01
N THR A 122 -26.33 21.00 -16.79
CA THR A 122 -27.52 21.63 -16.16
C THR A 122 -27.23 23.00 -15.56
N GLY A 123 -25.94 23.35 -15.39
CA GLY A 123 -25.47 24.50 -14.62
C GLY A 123 -24.98 24.12 -13.21
N GLU A 124 -25.26 22.89 -12.76
CA GLU A 124 -24.78 22.35 -11.49
C GLU A 124 -23.46 21.58 -11.68
N THR A 125 -22.65 21.56 -10.63
CA THR A 125 -21.38 20.83 -10.59
C THR A 125 -21.31 19.94 -9.37
N PHE A 126 -20.46 18.92 -9.43
CA PHE A 126 -20.18 18.03 -8.30
C PHE A 126 -18.76 17.49 -8.34
N TYR A 127 -18.32 17.01 -7.18
CA TYR A 127 -17.07 16.30 -6.99
C TYR A 127 -17.37 14.90 -6.47
N ALA A 128 -16.50 13.94 -6.77
CA ALA A 128 -16.48 12.66 -6.08
C ALA A 128 -15.21 12.60 -5.22
N GLY A 129 -15.36 12.16 -3.97
CA GLY A 129 -14.28 12.19 -2.99
C GLY A 129 -14.33 11.00 -2.05
N SER A 130 -13.20 10.45 -1.69
CA SER A 130 -13.09 9.45 -0.64
C SER A 130 -11.81 9.68 0.12
N TYR A 131 -11.83 9.45 1.43
CA TYR A 131 -10.60 9.55 2.21
C TYR A 131 -10.54 8.51 3.32
N ARG A 132 -9.31 8.26 3.76
CA ARG A 132 -8.98 7.45 4.92
C ARG A 132 -8.02 8.23 5.82
N ILE A 133 -8.33 8.30 7.10
CA ILE A 133 -7.42 8.79 8.14
C ILE A 133 -7.03 7.60 9.02
N GLY A 134 -5.73 7.37 9.18
CA GLY A 134 -5.19 6.25 9.93
C GLY A 134 -4.29 6.67 11.07
N LEU A 135 -4.53 6.16 12.28
CA LEU A 135 -3.64 6.29 13.43
C LEU A 135 -2.92 4.96 13.68
N SER A 136 -1.60 4.96 13.56
CA SER A 136 -0.77 3.77 13.69
C SER A 136 0.08 3.79 14.94
N TYR A 137 0.31 2.60 15.50
CA TYR A 137 1.25 2.36 16.60
C TYR A 137 2.13 1.15 16.27
N SER A 138 3.41 1.23 16.61
CA SER A 138 4.35 0.13 16.39
C SER A 138 5.44 0.03 17.46
N ARG A 139 5.87 -1.19 17.76
CA ARG A 139 6.93 -1.49 18.71
C ARG A 139 7.68 -2.78 18.38
N PHE A 140 8.92 -2.87 18.84
CA PHE A 140 9.67 -4.12 18.94
C PHE A 140 9.02 -5.06 19.98
N LEU A 141 8.77 -6.31 19.58
CA LEU A 141 8.46 -7.41 20.48
C LEU A 141 9.73 -8.15 20.91
N THR A 142 10.68 -8.28 19.99
CA THR A 142 12.02 -8.84 20.22
C THR A 142 13.08 -8.02 19.47
N ASP A 143 14.34 -8.45 19.47
CA ASP A 143 15.42 -7.84 18.67
C ASP A 143 15.19 -7.94 17.15
N ARG A 144 14.24 -8.77 16.72
CA ARG A 144 14.00 -9.10 15.29
C ARG A 144 12.55 -9.06 14.87
N VAL A 145 11.61 -9.13 15.80
CA VAL A 145 10.17 -9.11 15.53
C VAL A 145 9.60 -7.77 15.97
N THR A 146 8.95 -7.08 15.04
CA THR A 146 8.15 -5.90 15.33
C THR A 146 6.68 -6.16 15.08
N PHE A 147 5.85 -5.45 15.82
CA PHE A 147 4.40 -5.45 15.70
C PHE A 147 3.93 -4.04 15.35
N GLY A 148 2.87 -3.95 14.57
CA GLY A 148 2.20 -2.69 14.30
C GLY A 148 0.69 -2.87 14.14
N THR A 149 -0.06 -1.87 14.55
CA THR A 149 -1.49 -1.78 14.37
C THR A 149 -1.87 -0.42 13.81
N THR A 150 -2.96 -0.33 13.06
CA THR A 150 -3.53 0.94 12.59
C THR A 150 -5.04 0.91 12.74
N ILE A 151 -5.61 1.98 13.30
CA ILE A 151 -7.05 2.22 13.29
C ILE A 151 -7.32 3.23 12.18
N ASN A 152 -8.27 2.89 11.30
CA ASN A 152 -8.61 3.68 10.13
C ASN A 152 -10.07 4.12 10.20
N TYR A 153 -10.31 5.40 9.96
CA TYR A 153 -11.63 5.93 9.62
C TYR A 153 -11.66 6.19 8.11
N ILE A 154 -12.70 5.69 7.46
CA ILE A 154 -12.87 5.72 6.01
C ILE A 154 -14.20 6.43 5.72
N ASN A 155 -14.16 7.39 4.83
CA ASN A 155 -15.35 8.09 4.33
C ASN A 155 -15.38 8.03 2.81
N ILE A 156 -16.54 7.74 2.26
CA ILE A 156 -16.84 7.82 0.83
C ILE A 156 -17.94 8.86 0.66
N SER A 157 -17.69 9.86 -0.17
CA SER A 157 -18.62 10.91 -0.54
C SER A 157 -18.84 10.90 -2.05
N LEU A 158 -20.10 10.91 -2.46
CA LEU A 158 -20.52 11.03 -3.84
C LEU A 158 -21.63 12.08 -3.88
N TYR A 159 -21.68 12.92 -4.91
CA TYR A 159 -22.77 13.83 -5.27
C TYR A 159 -23.78 14.22 -4.17
N SER A 160 -23.85 15.51 -3.83
CA SER A 160 -24.77 16.04 -2.80
C SER A 160 -24.45 15.46 -1.41
N ASP A 161 -25.47 15.06 -0.65
CA ASP A 161 -25.34 14.65 0.76
C ASP A 161 -25.06 13.15 0.92
N PHE A 162 -24.70 12.46 -0.15
CA PHE A 162 -24.45 11.02 -0.07
C PHE A 162 -23.04 10.75 0.45
N SER A 163 -22.97 10.38 1.74
CA SER A 163 -21.75 9.94 2.40
C SER A 163 -21.96 8.61 3.10
N ALA A 164 -20.93 7.78 3.13
CA ALA A 164 -20.91 6.55 3.88
C ALA A 164 -19.57 6.36 4.59
N ASP A 165 -19.64 5.86 5.82
CA ASP A 165 -18.50 5.75 6.72
C ASP A 165 -18.19 4.30 7.07
N ALA A 166 -16.92 4.02 7.36
CA ALA A 166 -16.49 2.78 7.97
C ALA A 166 -15.29 2.97 8.89
N VAL A 167 -15.15 2.05 9.82
CA VAL A 167 -13.97 1.94 10.68
C VAL A 167 -13.31 0.59 10.44
N ALA A 168 -11.99 0.59 10.33
CA ALA A 168 -11.20 -0.62 10.12
C ALA A 168 -9.94 -0.66 10.97
N ILE A 169 -9.45 -1.87 11.20
CA ILE A 169 -8.21 -2.15 11.90
C ILE A 169 -7.27 -2.92 10.98
N ASP A 170 -6.01 -2.53 10.99
CA ASP A 170 -4.91 -3.26 10.38
C ASP A 170 -4.01 -3.83 11.46
N ILE A 171 -3.61 -5.09 11.33
CA ILE A 171 -2.64 -5.74 12.22
C ILE A 171 -1.50 -6.27 11.37
N ALA A 172 -0.27 -5.95 11.75
CA ALA A 172 0.90 -6.31 10.98
C ALA A 172 2.07 -6.74 11.86
N THR A 173 2.91 -7.60 11.30
CA THR A 173 4.17 -8.05 11.89
C THR A 173 5.28 -8.01 10.85
N LEU A 174 6.50 -7.85 11.34
CA LEU A 174 7.70 -7.89 10.52
C LEU A 174 8.81 -8.58 11.29
N TYR A 175 9.41 -9.59 10.67
CA TYR A 175 10.58 -10.30 11.15
C TYR A 175 11.79 -9.94 10.29
N VAL A 176 12.88 -9.50 10.91
CA VAL A 176 14.12 -9.08 10.23
C VAL A 176 15.28 -9.93 10.72
N THR A 177 15.98 -10.60 9.80
CA THR A 177 17.18 -11.38 10.12
C THR A 177 18.45 -10.59 9.83
N LYS A 178 19.57 -11.01 10.46
CA LYS A 178 20.89 -10.44 10.19
C LYS A 178 21.52 -10.94 8.88
N PHE A 179 20.99 -12.01 8.30
CA PHE A 179 21.54 -12.58 7.07
C PHE A 179 20.99 -11.84 5.86
N ARG A 180 21.85 -11.02 5.21
CA ARG A 180 21.52 -10.27 3.98
C ARG A 180 20.21 -9.48 4.06
N ASN A 181 19.90 -8.99 5.26
CA ASN A 181 18.65 -8.31 5.56
C ASN A 181 17.40 -9.08 5.07
N PHE A 182 17.38 -10.41 5.22
CA PHE A 182 16.18 -11.17 4.89
C PHE A 182 15.05 -10.78 5.83
N ARG A 183 13.89 -10.44 5.26
CA ARG A 183 12.70 -9.96 5.96
C ARG A 183 11.48 -10.79 5.59
N PHE A 184 10.63 -11.04 6.57
CA PHE A 184 9.32 -11.64 6.40
C PHE A 184 8.27 -10.73 7.02
N GLY A 185 7.29 -10.31 6.22
CA GLY A 185 6.22 -9.42 6.64
C GLY A 185 4.85 -10.06 6.49
N MET A 186 3.96 -9.77 7.42
CA MET A 186 2.55 -10.18 7.37
C MET A 186 1.64 -9.00 7.74
N LYS A 187 0.49 -8.91 7.09
CA LYS A 187 -0.56 -7.95 7.44
C LYS A 187 -1.94 -8.51 7.17
N ILE A 188 -2.85 -8.25 8.09
CA ILE A 188 -4.29 -8.29 7.87
C ILE A 188 -4.74 -6.83 7.79
N SER A 189 -5.30 -6.42 6.66
CA SER A 189 -5.71 -5.03 6.43
C SER A 189 -7.21 -4.90 6.23
N ASN A 190 -7.74 -3.73 6.58
CA ASN A 190 -9.13 -3.31 6.38
C ASN A 190 -10.15 -4.23 7.07
N PHE A 191 -9.79 -4.86 8.19
CA PHE A 191 -10.73 -5.66 8.97
C PHE A 191 -11.61 -4.75 9.82
N GLY A 192 -12.90 -4.66 9.51
CA GLY A 192 -13.74 -3.59 10.06
C GLY A 192 -15.22 -3.69 9.72
N SER A 193 -15.93 -2.59 9.93
CA SER A 193 -17.35 -2.46 9.60
C SER A 193 -17.58 -2.53 8.10
N GLU A 194 -18.79 -2.90 7.70
CA GLU A 194 -19.25 -2.74 6.32
C GLU A 194 -19.65 -1.29 6.05
N ILE A 195 -19.63 -0.89 4.78
CA ILE A 195 -20.15 0.41 4.33
C ILE A 195 -21.58 0.21 3.91
N GLN A 196 -22.51 0.93 4.55
CA GLN A 196 -23.93 0.90 4.19
C GLN A 196 -24.25 2.03 3.20
N PHE A 197 -24.77 1.65 2.03
CA PHE A 197 -25.29 2.56 1.03
C PHE A 197 -26.82 2.45 0.99
N VAL A 198 -27.51 3.44 1.56
CA VAL A 198 -28.97 3.47 1.71
C VAL A 198 -29.49 2.23 2.46
N ASN A 199 -29.71 1.11 1.75
CA ASN A 199 -30.27 -0.14 2.25
C ASN A 199 -29.37 -1.37 2.03
N GLU A 200 -28.21 -1.22 1.40
CA GLU A 200 -27.30 -2.34 1.11
C GLU A 200 -25.93 -2.14 1.78
N SER A 201 -25.39 -3.21 2.35
CA SER A 201 -24.08 -3.19 3.00
C SER A 201 -23.04 -3.91 2.18
N TYR A 202 -21.87 -3.29 2.08
CA TYR A 202 -20.73 -3.82 1.34
C TYR A 202 -19.51 -3.90 2.24
N PRO A 203 -18.87 -5.08 2.35
CA PRO A 203 -17.66 -5.22 3.15
C PRO A 203 -16.50 -4.40 2.58
N LEU A 204 -15.57 -4.05 3.47
CA LEU A 204 -14.29 -3.47 3.10
C LEU A 204 -13.39 -4.50 2.39
N PRO A 205 -12.42 -4.03 1.58
CA PRO A 205 -11.48 -4.91 0.88
C PRO A 205 -10.44 -5.46 1.86
N THR A 206 -10.85 -6.46 2.64
CA THR A 206 -10.01 -7.14 3.62
C THR A 206 -8.97 -7.99 2.91
N ASN A 207 -7.69 -7.77 3.22
CA ASN A 207 -6.59 -8.51 2.60
C ASN A 207 -5.72 -9.19 3.64
N PHE A 208 -5.36 -10.45 3.36
CA PHE A 208 -4.27 -11.14 4.02
C PHE A 208 -3.03 -11.04 3.13
N THR A 209 -2.01 -10.35 3.59
CA THR A 209 -0.78 -10.09 2.84
C THR A 209 0.41 -10.72 3.53
N PHE A 210 1.21 -11.45 2.77
CA PHE A 210 2.45 -12.08 3.22
C PHE A 210 3.55 -11.73 2.24
N GLY A 211 4.77 -11.50 2.71
CA GLY A 211 5.87 -11.29 1.78
C GLY A 211 7.24 -11.52 2.38
N LEU A 212 8.17 -11.77 1.48
CA LEU A 212 9.57 -12.05 1.74
C LEU A 212 10.41 -11.04 0.98
N SER A 213 11.53 -10.64 1.54
CA SER A 213 12.54 -9.89 0.80
C SER A 213 13.94 -10.23 1.29
N VAL A 214 14.93 -10.04 0.43
CA VAL A 214 16.35 -10.27 0.74
C VAL A 214 17.21 -9.40 -0.17
N ASN A 215 18.37 -8.98 0.35
CA ASN A 215 19.42 -8.43 -0.48
C ASN A 215 20.13 -9.58 -1.21
N ALA A 216 19.74 -9.84 -2.46
CA ALA A 216 20.40 -10.82 -3.33
C ALA A 216 21.89 -10.44 -3.53
N ILE A 217 22.14 -9.14 -3.68
CA ILE A 217 23.47 -8.52 -3.63
C ILE A 217 23.48 -7.52 -2.47
N ASP A 218 24.45 -7.62 -1.57
CA ASP A 218 24.63 -6.72 -0.42
C ASP A 218 26.07 -6.23 -0.35
N GLY A 219 26.49 -5.47 -1.37
CA GLY A 219 27.80 -4.83 -1.40
C GLY A 219 27.73 -3.36 -0.95
N ASP A 220 28.90 -2.74 -0.73
CA ASP A 220 28.97 -1.36 -0.26
C ASP A 220 28.47 -0.34 -1.30
N ARG A 221 28.77 -0.60 -2.58
CA ARG A 221 28.38 0.28 -3.70
C ARG A 221 27.10 -0.16 -4.41
N ASN A 222 26.82 -1.47 -4.44
CA ASN A 222 25.72 -2.03 -5.18
C ASN A 222 24.93 -2.96 -4.28
N LYS A 223 23.63 -2.68 -4.17
CA LYS A 223 22.69 -3.59 -3.50
C LYS A 223 21.56 -3.92 -4.47
N LEU A 224 21.16 -5.18 -4.47
CA LEU A 224 20.02 -5.65 -5.23
C LEU A 224 19.07 -6.32 -4.25
N LEU A 225 17.96 -5.66 -3.98
CA LEU A 225 16.87 -6.20 -3.19
C LEU A 225 15.88 -6.89 -4.12
N VAL A 226 15.41 -8.06 -3.69
CA VAL A 226 14.32 -8.79 -4.35
C VAL A 226 13.23 -9.05 -3.32
N SER A 227 11.98 -8.85 -3.72
CA SER A 227 10.80 -9.12 -2.91
C SER A 227 9.77 -9.96 -3.66
N ILE A 228 9.06 -10.77 -2.89
CA ILE A 228 7.91 -11.53 -3.35
C ILE A 228 6.79 -11.34 -2.33
N THR A 229 5.59 -11.04 -2.80
CA THR A 229 4.40 -10.83 -1.98
C THR A 229 3.25 -11.68 -2.51
N ALA A 230 2.50 -12.28 -1.59
CA ALA A 230 1.20 -12.89 -1.87
C ALA A 230 0.12 -12.09 -1.16
N ILE A 231 -0.93 -11.71 -1.88
CA ILE A 231 -2.11 -11.03 -1.35
C ILE A 231 -3.30 -11.94 -1.58
N LYS A 232 -4.06 -12.23 -0.51
CA LYS A 232 -5.37 -12.88 -0.58
C LYS A 232 -6.45 -11.87 -0.18
N PRO A 233 -7.15 -11.26 -1.16
CA PRO A 233 -8.35 -10.49 -0.92
C PRO A 233 -9.55 -11.39 -0.58
N ASN A 234 -10.62 -10.79 -0.05
CA ASN A 234 -11.90 -11.43 0.19
C ASN A 234 -12.86 -11.46 -1.03
N ASP A 235 -12.58 -10.73 -2.11
CA ASP A 235 -13.44 -10.64 -3.32
C ASP A 235 -12.92 -11.39 -4.54
N VAL A 236 -11.60 -11.55 -4.69
CA VAL A 236 -10.98 -12.12 -5.92
C VAL A 236 -9.93 -13.20 -5.63
N GLN A 237 -9.43 -13.81 -6.70
CA GLN A 237 -8.30 -14.74 -6.66
C GLN A 237 -7.04 -14.14 -6.01
N PRO A 238 -6.20 -14.97 -5.37
CA PRO A 238 -4.92 -14.52 -4.84
C PRO A 238 -4.02 -13.90 -5.91
N LEU A 239 -3.32 -12.84 -5.52
CA LEU A 239 -2.37 -12.11 -6.36
C LEU A 239 -0.95 -12.40 -5.89
N GLY A 240 -0.03 -12.60 -6.84
CA GLY A 240 1.40 -12.70 -6.58
C GLY A 240 2.11 -11.47 -7.12
N LEU A 241 3.05 -10.91 -6.37
CA LEU A 241 3.79 -9.71 -6.77
C LEU A 241 5.29 -10.00 -6.62
N ILE A 242 6.07 -9.55 -7.60
CA ILE A 242 7.53 -9.62 -7.57
C ILE A 242 8.05 -8.19 -7.74
N GLY A 243 8.96 -7.79 -6.86
CA GLY A 243 9.60 -6.49 -6.90
C GLY A 243 11.12 -6.62 -6.86
N THR A 244 11.81 -5.72 -7.56
CA THR A 244 13.27 -5.58 -7.42
C THR A 244 13.64 -4.12 -7.25
N GLU A 245 14.67 -3.87 -6.44
CA GLU A 245 15.27 -2.55 -6.26
C GLU A 245 16.78 -2.67 -6.35
N TRP A 246 17.36 -2.03 -7.36
CA TRP A 246 18.80 -1.84 -7.45
C TRP A 246 19.16 -0.48 -6.86
N ASN A 247 20.07 -0.50 -5.91
CA ASN A 247 20.58 0.67 -5.21
C ASN A 247 22.06 0.84 -5.55
N TYR A 248 22.40 2.01 -6.09
CA TYR A 248 23.75 2.44 -6.37
C TYR A 248 24.19 3.52 -5.37
N GLN A 249 25.20 3.18 -4.57
CA GLN A 249 25.85 4.03 -3.56
C GLN A 249 24.90 4.69 -2.54
N ASN A 250 23.72 4.12 -2.31
CA ASN A 250 22.69 4.68 -1.43
C ASN A 250 22.22 6.07 -1.87
N ILE A 251 22.35 6.39 -3.16
CA ILE A 251 21.96 7.67 -3.76
C ILE A 251 20.93 7.43 -4.84
N LEU A 252 21.19 6.53 -5.79
CA LEU A 252 20.31 6.24 -6.92
C LEU A 252 19.63 4.89 -6.73
N PHE A 253 18.32 4.86 -7.01
CA PHE A 253 17.48 3.67 -6.89
C PHE A 253 16.75 3.45 -8.21
N LEU A 254 16.83 2.24 -8.76
CA LEU A 254 16.03 1.79 -9.90
C LEU A 254 15.19 0.60 -9.48
N ARG A 255 13.93 0.59 -9.88
CA ARG A 255 12.93 -0.38 -9.41
C ARG A 255 12.15 -0.95 -10.58
N THR A 256 11.86 -2.23 -10.48
CA THR A 256 10.96 -2.91 -11.42
C THR A 256 10.00 -3.80 -10.65
N GLY A 257 8.79 -3.94 -11.18
CA GLY A 257 7.72 -4.71 -10.59
C GLY A 257 7.00 -5.57 -11.61
N TYR A 258 6.56 -6.74 -11.18
CA TYR A 258 5.69 -7.62 -11.95
C TYR A 258 4.54 -8.15 -11.09
N ARG A 259 3.30 -7.93 -11.56
CA ARG A 259 2.08 -8.39 -10.89
C ARG A 259 1.51 -9.62 -11.59
N ILE A 260 1.59 -10.77 -10.92
CA ILE A 260 1.05 -12.06 -11.36
C ILE A 260 -0.47 -12.06 -11.13
N ASN A 261 -1.23 -12.60 -12.08
CA ASN A 261 -2.70 -12.64 -12.08
C ASN A 261 -3.39 -11.26 -12.08
N HIS A 262 -2.65 -10.20 -12.37
CA HIS A 262 -3.22 -8.87 -12.56
C HIS A 262 -3.51 -8.63 -14.05
N LYS A 263 -4.80 -8.48 -14.39
CA LYS A 263 -5.23 -8.43 -15.80
C LYS A 263 -4.78 -7.16 -16.55
N VAL A 264 -4.52 -6.07 -15.81
CA VAL A 264 -4.37 -4.72 -16.38
C VAL A 264 -2.97 -4.15 -16.09
N ALA A 265 -2.60 -3.97 -14.83
CA ALA A 265 -1.29 -3.45 -14.39
C ALA A 265 -0.16 -4.49 -14.22
N LYS A 266 0.30 -5.11 -15.31
CA LYS A 266 1.30 -6.19 -15.23
C LYS A 266 2.70 -5.73 -14.84
N TYR A 267 3.17 -4.63 -15.44
CA TYR A 267 4.54 -4.13 -15.26
C TYR A 267 4.53 -2.77 -14.58
N SER A 268 5.56 -2.51 -13.78
CA SER A 268 5.83 -1.18 -13.27
C SER A 268 7.33 -0.90 -13.16
N PHE A 269 7.67 0.38 -13.21
CA PHE A 269 9.02 0.88 -13.16
C PHE A 269 9.08 2.06 -12.20
N GLY A 270 10.20 2.23 -11.51
CA GLY A 270 10.39 3.38 -10.64
C GLY A 270 11.84 3.79 -10.52
N GLY A 271 12.02 5.04 -10.16
CA GLY A 271 13.32 5.66 -9.90
C GLY A 271 13.28 6.44 -8.59
N GLY A 272 14.41 6.56 -7.92
CA GLY A 272 14.53 7.32 -6.69
C GLY A 272 15.90 7.94 -6.53
N ILE A 273 15.94 9.12 -5.91
CA ILE A 273 17.18 9.77 -5.50
C ILE A 273 17.11 10.10 -4.02
N LYS A 274 18.18 9.75 -3.29
CA LYS A 274 18.39 10.11 -1.90
C LYS A 274 19.49 11.16 -1.78
N LYS A 275 19.23 12.22 -1.02
CA LYS A 275 20.17 13.29 -0.75
C LYS A 275 20.20 13.64 0.73
N ASN A 276 21.40 13.66 1.31
CA ASN A 276 21.59 14.08 2.70
C ASN A 276 21.91 15.58 2.72
N ILE A 277 21.15 16.36 3.50
CA ILE A 277 21.37 17.80 3.70
C ILE A 277 21.42 18.05 5.20
N GLY A 278 22.63 18.24 5.75
CA GLY A 278 22.83 18.36 7.18
C GLY A 278 22.43 17.09 7.93
N LYS A 279 21.49 17.21 8.88
CA LYS A 279 20.93 16.08 9.64
C LYS A 279 19.72 15.43 8.97
N HIS A 280 19.22 16.03 7.90
CA HIS A 280 18.00 15.59 7.22
C HIS A 280 18.33 14.78 5.98
N ILE A 281 17.50 13.77 5.70
CA ILE A 281 17.59 12.96 4.50
C ILE A 281 16.35 13.20 3.67
N PHE A 282 16.55 13.62 2.42
CA PHE A 282 15.49 13.80 1.44
C PHE A 282 15.50 12.65 0.45
N HIS A 283 14.30 12.16 0.14
CA HIS A 283 14.04 11.18 -0.89
C HIS A 283 13.06 11.79 -1.89
N PHE A 284 13.38 11.62 -3.17
CA PHE A 284 12.50 11.96 -4.29
C PHE A 284 12.31 10.69 -5.11
N ASP A 285 11.08 10.23 -5.22
CA ASP A 285 10.75 8.98 -5.89
C ASP A 285 9.68 9.22 -6.95
N TYR A 286 9.79 8.48 -8.05
CA TYR A 286 8.83 8.46 -9.15
C TYR A 286 8.56 7.02 -9.58
N ALA A 287 7.33 6.73 -9.96
CA ALA A 287 6.97 5.47 -10.57
C ALA A 287 5.93 5.60 -11.67
N TYR A 288 6.01 4.64 -12.58
CA TYR A 288 5.10 4.44 -13.69
C TYR A 288 4.54 3.03 -13.63
N SER A 289 3.22 2.89 -13.76
CA SER A 289 2.54 1.59 -13.91
C SER A 289 1.70 1.60 -15.18
N ASP A 290 1.90 0.59 -16.03
CA ASP A 290 1.15 0.46 -17.28
C ASP A 290 -0.18 -0.27 -17.04
N PHE A 291 -1.31 0.43 -17.17
CA PHE A 291 -2.66 -0.12 -17.06
C PHE A 291 -3.29 -0.43 -18.44
N SER A 292 -2.48 -0.69 -19.46
CA SER A 292 -2.95 -1.14 -20.78
C SER A 292 -4.00 -0.18 -21.36
N LEU A 293 -5.24 -0.64 -21.59
CA LEU A 293 -6.33 0.15 -22.18
C LEU A 293 -6.72 1.41 -21.36
N LEU A 294 -6.39 1.47 -20.07
CA LEU A 294 -6.67 2.63 -19.22
C LEU A 294 -5.56 3.69 -19.26
N GLY A 295 -4.45 3.43 -19.95
CA GLY A 295 -3.27 4.30 -19.98
C GLY A 295 -2.28 4.00 -18.85
N GLY A 296 -1.41 4.97 -18.57
CA GLY A 296 -0.39 4.87 -17.52
C GLY A 296 -0.79 5.62 -16.26
N SER A 297 -0.41 5.10 -15.09
CA SER A 297 -0.46 5.84 -13.83
C SER A 297 0.92 6.33 -13.45
N HIS A 298 0.99 7.60 -13.04
CA HIS A 298 2.20 8.30 -12.64
C HIS A 298 2.12 8.61 -11.15
N CYS A 299 3.12 8.19 -10.38
CA CYS A 299 3.18 8.40 -8.94
C CYS A 299 4.46 9.18 -8.59
N PHE A 300 4.31 10.30 -7.90
CA PHE A 300 5.38 11.17 -7.46
C PHE A 300 5.40 11.21 -5.95
N GLY A 301 6.58 11.21 -5.33
CA GLY A 301 6.67 11.21 -3.88
C GLY A 301 7.92 11.89 -3.36
N VAL A 302 7.76 12.51 -2.20
CA VAL A 302 8.81 13.18 -1.45
C VAL A 302 8.76 12.67 -0.02
N ARG A 303 9.92 12.34 0.51
CA ARG A 303 10.06 11.91 1.91
C ARG A 303 11.22 12.60 2.59
N LEU A 304 11.00 12.96 3.85
CA LEU A 304 11.93 13.64 4.73
C LEU A 304 12.13 12.82 6.00
N VAL A 305 13.39 12.51 6.31
CA VAL A 305 13.79 11.82 7.54
C VAL A 305 14.58 12.78 8.43
N PHE A 306 14.27 12.78 9.73
CA PHE A 306 14.89 13.62 10.77
C PHE A 306 15.77 12.82 11.74
#